data_AF-A0A4U2ZIC2-F1
#
_entry.id   AF-A0A4U2ZIC2-F1
#
_cell.length_a   1.000
_cell.length_b   1.000
_cell.length_c   1.000
_cell.angle_alpha   90.00
_cell.angle_beta   90.00
_cell.angle_gamma   90.00
#
_symmetry.space_group_name_H-M   'P 1'
#
loop_
_entity.id
_entity.type
_entity.pdbx_description
1 polymer ?
#
loop_
_entity_poly.entity_id
_entity_poly.type
_entity_poly.pdbx_seq_one_letter_code
_entity_poly.pdbx_strand_id
1 'polypeptide(L)'
;IFFDRSYFMGPTVGNEKTYLLLKEALDRTNKLGLIHITIRKKQHLAIIRSFQEGLILQTLHYPDEIRNIKNMPDLPNNEEHPIHKQELTTAINLIHHLTTPFEPEEYVDEYKEALTDFIEEKIEQQEKNETIYPNPNIINIIETLNASIEQVKQQKGKKKEGINEKKAT
;
A
#
# COMPACT_ATOMS: atom_id res chain seq x y z
N ILE A 1 -12.25 3.64 16.14
CA ILE A 1 -10.80 3.93 16.26
C ILE A 1 -10.04 2.77 16.86
N PHE A 2 -10.51 2.15 17.96
CA PHE A 2 -9.80 1.01 18.56
C PHE A 2 -9.84 -0.28 17.74
N PHE A 3 -10.72 -0.42 16.74
CA PHE A 3 -10.83 -1.67 15.99
C PHE A 3 -9.88 -1.71 14.79
N ASP A 4 -9.19 -2.83 14.61
CA ASP A 4 -8.23 -3.08 13.53
C ASP A 4 -8.80 -4.07 12.50
N ARG A 5 -8.77 -5.38 12.77
CA ARG A 5 -9.21 -6.43 11.83
C ARG A 5 -10.34 -7.27 12.39
N SER A 6 -11.25 -7.67 11.52
CA SER A 6 -12.38 -8.55 11.84
C SER A 6 -12.15 -9.95 11.28
N TYR A 7 -12.40 -10.96 12.10
CA TYR A 7 -12.27 -12.38 11.77
C TYR A 7 -13.55 -13.12 12.14
N PHE A 8 -14.09 -13.91 11.21
CA PHE A 8 -15.16 -14.85 11.52
C PHE A 8 -14.59 -16.07 12.23
N MET A 9 -15.26 -16.50 13.29
CA MET A 9 -14.86 -17.70 14.03
C MET A 9 -15.83 -18.84 13.77
N GLY A 10 -15.29 -20.02 13.49
CA GLY A 10 -16.04 -21.27 13.47
C GLY A 10 -15.65 -22.18 14.64
N PRO A 11 -16.55 -23.09 15.06
CA PRO A 11 -16.20 -24.10 16.04
C PRO A 11 -15.18 -25.09 15.48
N THR A 12 -14.34 -25.62 16.36
CA THR A 12 -13.58 -26.84 16.07
C THR A 12 -14.50 -28.05 16.22
N VAL A 13 -14.29 -29.10 15.42
CA VAL A 13 -15.07 -30.34 15.45
C VAL A 13 -15.23 -30.87 16.87
N GLY A 14 -16.48 -31.14 17.28
CA GLY A 14 -16.84 -31.63 18.62
C GLY A 14 -17.06 -30.55 19.68
N ASN A 15 -16.88 -29.27 19.35
CA ASN A 15 -17.09 -28.13 20.26
C ASN A 15 -18.27 -27.21 19.85
N GLU A 16 -19.15 -27.69 18.98
CA GLU A 16 -20.26 -26.92 18.41
C GLU A 16 -21.20 -26.42 19.50
N LYS A 17 -21.50 -27.27 20.50
CA LYS A 17 -22.38 -26.92 21.62
C LYS A 17 -21.81 -25.78 22.48
N THR A 18 -20.50 -25.80 22.75
CA THR A 18 -19.82 -24.77 23.54
C THR A 18 -19.77 -23.44 22.79
N TYR A 19 -19.52 -23.50 21.48
CA TYR A 19 -19.55 -22.33 20.60
C TYR A 19 -20.93 -21.67 20.59
N LEU A 20 -22.00 -22.47 20.40
CA LEU A 20 -23.38 -21.98 20.42
C LEU A 20 -23.76 -21.41 21.78
N LEU A 21 -23.34 -22.05 22.88
CA LEU A 21 -23.58 -21.56 24.22
C LEU A 21 -22.95 -20.18 24.45
N LEU A 22 -21.68 -20.00 24.04
CA LEU A 22 -21.00 -18.71 24.16
C LEU A 22 -21.69 -17.64 23.30
N LYS A 23 -22.06 -17.97 22.06
CA LYS A 23 -22.79 -17.07 21.17
C LYS A 23 -24.09 -16.61 21.81
N GLU A 24 -24.93 -17.54 22.27
CA GLU A 24 -26.21 -17.23 22.91
C GLU A 24 -26.03 -16.41 24.20
N ALA A 25 -25.01 -16.73 24.99
CA ALA A 25 -24.71 -15.98 26.21
C ALA A 25 -24.30 -14.53 25.93
N LEU A 26 -23.42 -14.30 24.95
CA LEU A 26 -23.01 -12.95 24.56
C LEU A 26 -24.18 -12.16 23.96
N ASP A 27 -25.01 -12.80 23.15
CA ASP A 27 -26.17 -12.18 22.50
C ASP A 27 -27.21 -11.72 23.53
N ARG A 28 -27.60 -12.60 24.46
CA ARG A 28 -28.57 -12.28 25.50
C ARG A 28 -28.10 -11.23 26.49
N THR A 29 -26.80 -11.20 26.77
CA THR A 29 -26.23 -10.25 27.75
C THR A 29 -25.88 -8.91 27.12
N ASN A 30 -25.84 -8.81 25.78
CA ASN A 30 -25.34 -7.66 25.03
C ASN A 30 -23.96 -7.21 25.54
N LYS A 31 -23.09 -8.20 25.82
CA LYS A 31 -21.72 -8.00 26.29
C LYS A 31 -20.72 -8.45 25.25
N LEU A 32 -19.50 -7.94 25.38
CA LEU A 32 -18.35 -8.30 24.56
C LEU A 32 -17.34 -9.02 25.44
N GLY A 33 -16.74 -10.10 24.93
CA GLY A 33 -15.66 -10.81 25.61
C GLY A 33 -14.31 -10.18 25.26
N LEU A 34 -13.60 -9.58 26.22
CA LEU A 34 -12.24 -9.09 26.02
C LEU A 34 -11.23 -10.22 26.22
N ILE A 35 -10.31 -10.39 25.28
CA ILE A 35 -9.34 -11.49 25.28
C ILE A 35 -7.97 -11.03 24.78
N HIS A 36 -6.95 -11.80 25.15
CA HIS A 36 -5.65 -11.78 24.48
C HIS A 36 -5.56 -12.98 23.54
N ILE A 37 -5.18 -12.74 22.29
CA ILE A 37 -5.01 -13.78 21.28
C ILE A 37 -3.67 -13.61 20.58
N THR A 38 -3.01 -14.73 20.29
CA THR A 38 -1.80 -14.72 19.46
C THR A 38 -2.16 -15.14 18.05
N ILE A 39 -2.00 -14.23 17.09
CA ILE A 39 -2.18 -14.52 15.66
C ILE A 39 -0.79 -14.62 15.05
N ARG A 40 -0.45 -15.81 14.54
CA ARG A 40 0.89 -16.17 14.05
C ARG A 40 1.95 -16.02 15.15
N LYS A 41 2.64 -14.88 15.21
CA LYS A 41 3.76 -14.59 16.13
C LYS A 41 3.55 -13.34 16.99
N LYS A 42 2.44 -12.61 16.81
CA LYS A 42 2.16 -11.37 17.55
C LYS A 42 0.95 -11.58 18.44
N GLN A 43 1.04 -11.11 19.69
CA GLN A 43 -0.10 -11.05 20.61
C GLN A 43 -0.90 -9.79 20.32
N HIS A 44 -2.22 -9.94 20.29
CA HIS A 44 -3.18 -8.89 20.05
C HIS A 44 -4.18 -8.86 21.21
N LEU A 45 -4.59 -7.65 21.58
CA LEU A 45 -5.82 -7.45 22.34
C LEU A 45 -6.99 -7.59 21.36
N ALA A 46 -8.02 -8.34 21.72
CA ALA A 46 -9.16 -8.55 20.84
C ALA A 46 -10.46 -8.65 21.64
N ILE A 47 -11.58 -8.44 20.95
CA ILE A 47 -12.90 -8.72 21.49
C ILE A 47 -13.58 -9.83 20.70
N ILE A 48 -14.43 -10.58 21.38
CA ILE A 48 -15.37 -11.53 20.81
C ILE A 48 -16.78 -11.01 21.00
N ARG A 49 -17.59 -11.06 19.94
CA ARG A 49 -19.01 -10.67 19.98
C ARG A 49 -19.88 -11.58 19.13
N SER A 50 -21.15 -11.71 19.50
CA SER A 50 -22.15 -12.28 18.59
C SER A 50 -22.35 -11.35 17.40
N PHE A 51 -22.47 -11.94 16.22
CA PHE A 51 -22.85 -11.23 15.00
C PHE A 51 -23.63 -12.17 14.11
N GLN A 52 -24.89 -11.81 13.85
CA GLN A 52 -25.83 -12.63 13.08
C GLN A 52 -25.87 -14.08 13.63
N GLU A 53 -25.55 -15.06 12.79
CA GLU A 53 -25.59 -16.48 13.16
C GLU A 53 -24.30 -16.98 13.83
N GLY A 54 -23.25 -16.16 13.90
CA GLY A 54 -21.93 -16.57 14.38
C GLY A 54 -21.28 -15.66 15.42
N LEU A 55 -19.98 -15.86 15.60
CA LEU A 55 -19.11 -15.04 16.43
C LEU A 55 -18.09 -14.33 15.54
N ILE A 56 -17.85 -13.06 15.84
CA ILE A 56 -16.76 -12.27 15.26
C ILE A 56 -15.72 -12.00 16.33
N LEU A 57 -14.46 -12.21 15.98
CA LEU A 57 -13.31 -11.69 16.69
C LEU A 57 -12.84 -10.41 16.02
N GLN A 58 -12.66 -9.35 16.80
CA GLN A 58 -12.15 -8.08 16.29
C GLN A 58 -10.90 -7.69 17.07
N THR A 59 -9.76 -7.56 16.38
CA THR A 59 -8.52 -7.11 17.00
C THR A 59 -8.62 -5.63 17.35
N LEU A 60 -7.97 -5.25 18.44
CA LEU A 60 -7.93 -3.90 18.95
C LEU A 60 -6.53 -3.30 18.82
N HIS A 61 -6.49 -2.02 18.48
CA HIS A 61 -5.33 -1.16 18.69
C HIS A 61 -5.15 -0.88 20.17
N TYR A 62 -3.90 -0.93 20.63
CA TYR A 62 -3.58 -0.43 21.95
C TYR A 62 -3.66 1.11 21.98
N PRO A 63 -3.88 1.74 23.15
CA PRO A 63 -4.00 3.19 23.23
C PRO A 63 -2.79 3.96 22.69
N ASP A 64 -1.59 3.40 22.79
CA ASP A 64 -0.33 3.95 22.27
C ASP A 64 -0.19 3.81 20.74
N GLU A 65 -0.92 2.88 20.11
CA GLU A 65 -0.98 2.75 18.65
C GLU A 65 -1.91 3.81 18.00
N ILE A 66 -2.74 4.48 18.80
CA ILE A 66 -3.71 5.47 18.32
C ILE A 66 -3.13 6.87 18.44
N ARG A 67 -2.92 7.52 17.29
CA ARG A 67 -2.50 8.93 17.26
C ARG A 67 -3.61 9.83 17.80
N ASN A 68 -3.28 10.65 18.79
CA ASN A 68 -4.20 11.65 19.32
C ASN A 68 -4.38 12.80 18.33
N ILE A 69 -5.65 13.11 17.99
CA ILE A 69 -6.00 14.21 17.09
C ILE A 69 -5.51 15.59 17.58
N LYS A 70 -5.38 15.79 18.89
CA LYS A 70 -4.85 17.03 19.47
C LYS A 70 -3.37 17.28 19.17
N ASN A 71 -2.63 16.23 18.80
CA ASN A 71 -1.24 16.32 18.41
C ASN A 71 -1.09 16.50 16.88
N MET A 72 -2.20 16.71 16.16
CA MET A 72 -2.18 17.08 14.76
C MET A 72 -1.79 18.56 14.67
N PRO A 73 -0.70 18.92 13.97
CA PRO A 73 -0.38 20.31 13.72
C PRO A 73 -1.48 20.96 12.86
N ASP A 74 -1.69 22.25 13.07
CA ASP A 74 -2.55 23.11 12.25
C ASP A 74 -4.01 22.65 12.14
N LEU A 75 -4.56 22.00 13.17
CA LEU A 75 -5.98 21.66 13.18
C LEU A 75 -6.82 22.94 13.33
N PRO A 76 -7.57 23.37 12.30
CA PRO A 76 -8.35 24.59 12.38
C PRO A 76 -9.50 24.40 13.38
N ASN A 77 -9.84 25.48 14.08
CA ASN A 77 -10.97 25.49 14.98
C ASN A 77 -12.02 26.51 14.51
N ASN A 78 -13.28 26.27 14.88
CA ASN A 78 -14.39 27.11 14.46
C ASN A 78 -14.42 28.47 15.19
N GLU A 79 -13.57 28.68 16.20
CA GLU A 79 -13.44 29.96 16.91
C GLU A 79 -12.59 30.95 16.09
N GLU A 80 -11.49 30.46 15.51
CA GLU A 80 -10.60 31.19 14.59
C GLU A 80 -11.21 31.32 13.18
N HIS A 81 -12.03 30.34 12.77
CA HIS A 81 -12.66 30.29 11.45
C HIS A 81 -14.18 30.00 11.56
N PRO A 82 -15.01 31.02 11.82
CA PRO A 82 -16.45 30.84 11.99
C PRO A 82 -17.12 30.47 10.65
N ILE A 83 -17.94 29.43 10.68
CA ILE A 83 -18.67 28.93 9.50
C ILE A 83 -19.98 29.71 9.34
N HIS A 84 -20.24 30.24 8.14
CA HIS A 84 -21.48 30.98 7.89
C HIS A 84 -22.67 30.04 7.66
N LYS A 85 -23.85 30.41 8.16
CA LYS A 85 -25.04 29.55 8.11
C LYS A 85 -25.49 29.22 6.69
N GLN A 86 -25.38 30.18 5.76
CA GLN A 86 -25.75 29.96 4.36
C GLN A 86 -24.82 28.96 3.67
N GLU A 87 -23.51 29.07 3.89
CA GLU A 87 -22.50 28.15 3.34
C GLU A 87 -22.71 26.73 3.86
N LEU A 88 -22.94 26.58 5.17
CA LEU A 88 -23.25 25.29 5.78
C LEU A 88 -24.52 24.67 5.18
N THR A 89 -25.57 25.47 4.98
CA THR A 89 -26.83 25.00 4.39
C THR A 89 -26.63 24.51 2.96
N THR A 90 -25.86 25.25 2.15
CA THR A 90 -25.51 24.86 0.79
C THR A 90 -24.69 23.55 0.76
N ALA A 91 -23.69 23.42 1.62
CA ALA A 91 -22.88 22.21 1.72
C ALA A 91 -23.72 20.98 2.12
N ILE A 92 -24.63 21.12 3.09
CA ILE A 92 -25.55 20.05 3.51
C ILE A 92 -26.46 19.61 2.35
N ASN A 93 -27.02 20.56 1.60
CA ASN A 93 -27.87 20.24 0.46
C ASN A 93 -27.09 19.49 -0.63
N LEU A 94 -25.85 19.91 -0.91
CA LEU A 94 -24.98 19.20 -1.86
C LEU A 94 -24.71 17.76 -1.42
N ILE A 95 -24.42 17.54 -0.14
CA ILE A 95 -24.25 16.19 0.42
C ILE A 95 -25.51 15.36 0.19
N HIS A 96 -26.70 15.90 0.48
CA HIS A 96 -27.95 15.18 0.25
C HIS A 96 -28.18 14.82 -1.22
N HIS A 97 -27.86 15.74 -2.15
CA HIS A 97 -27.98 15.47 -3.59
C HIS A 97 -27.01 14.40 -4.09
N LEU A 98 -25.84 14.27 -3.47
CA LEU A 98 -24.81 13.27 -3.83
C LEU A 98 -24.92 11.98 -3.01
N THR A 99 -25.81 11.92 -2.02
CA THR A 99 -25.96 10.73 -1.17
C THR A 99 -26.68 9.62 -1.93
N THR A 100 -26.04 8.47 -2.02
CA THR A 100 -26.62 7.22 -2.53
C THR A 100 -26.52 6.12 -1.47
N PRO A 101 -27.34 5.06 -1.57
CA PRO A 101 -27.11 3.84 -0.79
C PRO A 101 -25.69 3.31 -1.05
N PHE A 102 -25.04 2.84 0.01
CA PHE A 102 -23.73 2.21 -0.11
C PHE A 102 -23.92 0.72 -0.35
N GLU A 103 -23.62 0.27 -1.56
CA GLU A 103 -23.61 -1.14 -1.97
C GLU A 103 -22.14 -1.59 -2.08
N PRO A 104 -21.60 -2.36 -1.11
CA PRO A 104 -20.20 -2.79 -1.12
C PRO A 104 -19.77 -3.54 -2.39
N GLU A 105 -20.72 -4.21 -3.05
CA GLU A 105 -20.51 -5.04 -4.23
C GLU A 105 -20.13 -4.24 -5.48
N GLU A 106 -20.42 -2.93 -5.50
CA GLU A 106 -20.04 -2.05 -6.62
C GLU A 106 -18.56 -1.66 -6.60
N TYR A 107 -17.87 -1.88 -5.47
CA TYR A 107 -16.47 -1.50 -5.29
C TYR A 107 -15.56 -2.70 -5.49
N VAL A 108 -14.74 -2.65 -6.54
CA VAL A 108 -13.74 -3.67 -6.85
C VAL A 108 -12.33 -3.16 -6.58
N ASP A 109 -11.41 -4.09 -6.31
CA ASP A 109 -9.99 -3.77 -6.17
C ASP A 109 -9.37 -3.67 -7.57
N GLU A 110 -9.38 -2.44 -8.13
CA GLU A 110 -8.85 -2.14 -9.47
C GLU A 110 -7.41 -2.61 -9.66
N TYR A 111 -6.59 -2.55 -8.60
CA TYR A 111 -5.21 -3.03 -8.67
C TYR A 111 -5.16 -4.54 -8.82
N LYS A 112 -5.98 -5.27 -8.07
CA LYS A 112 -6.08 -6.73 -8.19
C LYS A 112 -6.61 -7.14 -9.56
N GLU A 113 -7.58 -6.41 -10.11
CA GLU A 113 -8.10 -6.64 -11.47
C GLU A 113 -7.01 -6.43 -12.51
N ALA A 114 -6.37 -5.26 -12.52
CA ALA A 114 -5.26 -4.95 -13.43
C ALA A 114 -4.09 -5.94 -13.31
N LEU A 115 -3.79 -6.43 -12.11
CA LEU A 115 -2.78 -7.46 -11.89
C LEU A 115 -3.22 -8.82 -12.44
N THR A 116 -4.50 -9.17 -12.29
CA THR A 116 -5.05 -10.42 -12.82
C THR A 116 -5.00 -10.39 -14.34
N ASP A 117 -5.42 -9.29 -14.96
CA ASP A 117 -5.35 -9.07 -16.40
C ASP A 117 -3.90 -9.16 -16.90
N PHE A 118 -2.96 -8.55 -16.19
CA PHE A 118 -1.54 -8.64 -16.52
C PHE A 118 -0.99 -10.07 -16.40
N ILE A 119 -1.41 -10.82 -15.38
CA ILE A 119 -1.02 -12.23 -15.22
C ILE A 119 -1.61 -13.07 -16.36
N GLU A 120 -2.87 -12.84 -16.72
CA GLU A 120 -3.53 -13.53 -17.83
C GLU A 120 -2.86 -13.22 -19.16
N GLU A 121 -2.55 -11.96 -19.45
CA GLU A 121 -1.77 -11.55 -20.63
C GLU A 121 -0.41 -12.26 -20.68
N LYS A 122 0.29 -12.36 -19.55
CA LYS A 122 1.58 -13.06 -19.44
C LYS A 122 1.47 -14.58 -19.66
N ILE A 123 0.37 -15.19 -19.20
CA ILE A 123 0.10 -16.62 -19.40
C ILE A 123 -0.26 -16.89 -20.86
N GLU A 124 -1.13 -16.08 -21.47
CA GLU A 124 -1.56 -16.21 -22.86
C GLU A 124 -0.43 -15.93 -23.85
N GLN A 125 0.44 -14.97 -23.55
CA GLN A 125 1.62 -14.67 -24.36
C GLN A 125 2.72 -15.74 -24.25
N GLN A 126 2.50 -16.84 -23.48
CA GLN A 126 3.47 -17.91 -23.22
C GLN A 126 4.90 -17.36 -23.22
N GLU A 127 5.27 -16.58 -22.19
CA GLU A 127 6.58 -15.91 -22.21
C GLU A 127 7.69 -16.93 -22.44
N LYS A 128 8.13 -16.91 -23.71
CA LYS A 128 9.40 -17.32 -24.24
C LYS A 128 10.42 -16.85 -23.21
N ASN A 129 10.96 -17.81 -22.46
CA ASN A 129 12.01 -17.56 -21.49
C ASN A 129 13.20 -16.90 -22.19
N GLU A 130 13.19 -15.59 -22.36
CA GLU A 130 14.42 -14.83 -22.50
C GLU A 130 15.01 -14.78 -21.10
N THR A 131 15.72 -15.85 -20.78
CA THR A 131 16.71 -15.83 -19.72
C THR A 131 17.62 -14.65 -20.05
N ILE A 132 17.47 -13.56 -19.30
CA ILE A 132 18.42 -12.46 -19.33
C ILE A 132 19.68 -13.03 -18.70
N TYR A 133 20.53 -13.64 -19.51
CA TYR A 133 21.91 -13.89 -19.13
C TYR A 133 22.56 -12.52 -18.96
N PRO A 134 23.21 -12.22 -17.81
CA PRO A 134 24.06 -11.05 -17.72
C PRO A 134 25.12 -11.18 -18.81
N ASN A 135 25.02 -10.32 -19.82
CA ASN A 135 25.88 -10.35 -21.00
C ASN A 135 27.32 -10.03 -20.52
N PRO A 136 28.32 -10.91 -20.71
CA PRO A 136 29.66 -10.74 -20.15
C PRO A 136 30.51 -9.66 -20.86
N ASN A 137 29.93 -8.88 -21.76
CA ASN A 137 30.64 -7.88 -22.59
C ASN A 137 30.97 -6.57 -21.86
N ILE A 138 31.51 -6.65 -20.64
CA ILE A 138 32.07 -5.50 -19.91
C ILE A 138 33.52 -5.20 -20.35
N ILE A 139 34.13 -6.06 -21.17
CA ILE A 139 35.57 -5.98 -21.48
C ILE A 139 35.92 -4.89 -22.51
N ASN A 140 34.97 -4.40 -23.31
CA ASN A 140 35.31 -3.56 -24.47
C ASN A 140 35.18 -2.04 -24.25
N ILE A 141 35.02 -1.55 -23.02
CA ILE A 141 34.92 -0.09 -22.76
C ILE A 141 36.31 0.52 -22.59
N ILE A 142 37.24 -0.23 -21.97
CA ILE A 142 38.61 0.24 -21.71
C ILE A 142 39.43 0.29 -23.01
N GLU A 143 39.26 -0.70 -23.89
CA GLU A 143 39.88 -0.70 -25.22
C GLU A 143 39.32 0.44 -26.09
N THR A 144 38.00 0.64 -26.08
CA THR A 144 37.34 1.73 -26.81
C THR A 144 37.78 3.11 -26.32
N LEU A 145 38.01 3.28 -25.01
CA LEU A 145 38.47 4.54 -24.44
C LEU A 145 39.94 4.83 -24.79
N ASN A 146 40.81 3.80 -24.73
CA ASN A 146 42.22 3.94 -25.09
C ASN A 146 42.38 4.29 -26.57
N ALA A 147 41.62 3.67 -27.45
CA ALA A 147 41.60 4.00 -28.88
C ALA A 147 41.18 5.47 -29.13
N SER A 148 40.24 6.00 -28.34
CA SER A 148 39.80 7.39 -28.43
C SER A 148 40.87 8.38 -27.95
N ILE A 149 41.63 8.03 -26.90
CA ILE A 149 42.75 8.85 -26.40
C ILE A 149 43.91 8.92 -27.41
N GLU A 150 44.19 7.83 -28.12
CA GLU A 150 45.24 7.81 -29.15
C GLU A 150 44.89 8.66 -30.38
N GLN A 151 43.62 8.66 -30.81
CA GLN A 151 43.13 9.54 -31.87
C GLN A 151 43.27 11.03 -31.51
N VAL A 152 43.06 11.39 -30.24
CA VAL A 152 43.23 12.77 -29.74
C VAL A 152 44.72 13.17 -29.67
N LYS A 153 45.62 12.24 -29.34
CA LYS A 153 47.08 12.49 -29.33
C LYS A 153 47.64 12.72 -30.74
N GLN A 154 47.19 11.96 -31.74
CA GLN A 154 47.65 12.14 -33.13
C GLN A 154 47.22 13.50 -33.73
N GLN A 155 46.05 14.03 -33.35
CA GLN A 155 45.62 15.37 -33.77
C GLN A 155 46.44 16.50 -33.12
N LYS A 156 46.94 16.31 -31.89
CA LYS A 156 47.86 17.28 -31.24
C LYS A 156 49.28 17.27 -31.82
N GLY A 157 49.73 16.15 -32.42
CA GLY A 157 51.03 16.06 -33.11
C GLY A 157 51.06 16.87 -34.41
N LYS A 158 50.05 16.70 -35.28
CA LYS A 158 49.97 17.42 -36.57
C LYS A 158 49.87 18.95 -36.45
N LYS A 159 49.39 19.47 -35.30
CA LYS A 159 49.29 20.92 -35.07
C LYS A 159 50.62 21.58 -34.66
N LYS A 160 51.65 20.80 -34.26
CA LYS A 160 53.00 21.31 -33.95
C LYS A 160 53.94 21.31 -35.17
N GLU A 161 53.78 20.40 -36.13
CA GLU A 161 54.58 20.41 -37.37
C GLU A 161 54.20 21.57 -38.31
N GLY A 162 52.91 21.94 -38.40
CA GLY A 162 52.45 23.04 -39.26
C GLY A 162 52.84 24.47 -38.81
N ILE A 163 53.48 24.63 -37.64
CA ILE A 163 53.95 25.94 -37.15
C ILE A 163 55.42 26.19 -37.53
N ASN A 164 56.23 25.14 -37.75
CA ASN A 164 57.66 25.29 -38.10
C ASN A 164 57.90 25.54 -39.60
N GLU A 165 56.99 25.19 -40.51
CA GLU A 165 57.17 25.46 -41.95
C GLU A 165 56.90 26.92 -42.37
N LYS A 166 56.32 27.77 -41.50
CA LYS A 166 55.97 29.17 -41.85
C LYS A 166 57.02 30.23 -41.48
N LYS A 167 58.26 29.85 -41.11
CA LYS A 167 59.34 30.79 -40.73
C LYS A 167 60.65 30.66 -41.52
N ALA A 168 60.67 29.92 -42.62
CA ALA A 168 61.81 29.86 -43.53
C ALA A 168 61.40 30.25 -44.97
N THR A 169 61.09 31.53 -45.16
CA THR A 169 61.26 32.25 -46.43
C THR A 169 61.63 33.69 -46.10
#